data_AF-A0A0S8EHP4-F1
#
_entry.id   AF-A0A0S8EHP4-F1
#
_cell.length_a   1.000
_cell.length_b   1.000
_cell.length_c   1.000
_cell.angle_alpha   90.00
_cell.angle_beta   90.00
_cell.angle_gamma   90.00
#
_symmetry.space_group_name_H-M   'P 1'
#
loop_
_entity.id
_entity.type
_entity.pdbx_description
1 polymer ?
#
loop_
_entity_poly.entity_id
_entity_poly.type
_entity_poly.pdbx_seq_one_letter_code
_entity_poly.pdbx_strand_id
1 'polypeptide(L)'
;MPLYEYYCQRCNSVFEALRPIEEAALPVPCPACGRQAQRMMSSFMALTYRDGYARRIPDKGTYWHLGKEVKARPKRMRHHEHPELAEPRPVKRPAKGERAEQKERAVEEGEERNYRKKWSARGRS
;
A
#
# COMPACT_ATOMS: atom_id res chain seq x y z
N MET A 1 15.70 32.30 -19.81
CA MET A 1 16.27 30.94 -19.61
C MET A 1 15.15 29.93 -19.76
N PRO A 2 15.37 28.81 -20.45
CA PRO A 2 14.36 27.74 -20.55
C PRO A 2 14.13 27.08 -19.18
N LEU A 3 12.92 26.55 -19.04
CA LEU A 3 12.45 25.89 -17.84
C LEU A 3 12.40 24.39 -18.11
N TYR A 4 12.99 23.60 -17.24
CA TYR A 4 13.09 22.15 -17.38
C TYR A 4 12.51 21.43 -16.17
N GLU A 5 11.91 20.27 -16.42
CA GLU A 5 11.39 19.39 -15.39
C GLU A 5 12.48 18.42 -14.90
N TYR A 6 12.58 18.26 -13.58
CA TYR A 6 13.49 17.34 -12.91
C TYR A 6 12.72 16.40 -11.99
N TYR A 7 13.17 15.15 -11.95
CA TYR A 7 12.60 14.10 -11.11
C TYR A 7 13.54 13.66 -10.00
N CYS A 8 13.05 13.71 -8.76
CA CYS A 8 13.74 13.13 -7.62
C CYS A 8 13.22 11.72 -7.32
N GLN A 9 14.08 10.70 -7.49
CA GLN A 9 13.75 9.30 -7.20
C GLN A 9 13.48 9.00 -5.72
N ARG A 10 13.95 9.84 -4.78
CA ARG A 10 13.76 9.61 -3.35
C ARG A 10 12.41 10.12 -2.85
N CYS A 11 12.01 11.30 -3.31
CA CYS A 11 10.76 11.95 -2.91
C CYS A 11 9.60 11.65 -3.84
N ASN A 12 9.85 10.99 -4.98
CA ASN A 12 8.90 10.82 -6.07
C ASN A 12 8.23 12.14 -6.47
N SER A 13 9.00 13.24 -6.45
CA SER A 13 8.51 14.60 -6.74
C SER A 13 9.12 15.12 -8.03
N VAL A 14 8.29 15.78 -8.84
CA VAL A 14 8.72 16.56 -10.00
C VAL A 14 8.79 18.02 -9.59
N PHE A 15 9.83 18.71 -10.04
CA PHE A 15 9.96 20.15 -9.87
C PHE A 15 10.56 20.77 -11.12
N GLU A 16 10.35 22.07 -11.26
CA GLU A 16 10.80 22.85 -12.39
C GLU A 16 11.99 23.72 -11.99
N ALA A 17 12.99 23.84 -12.87
CA ALA A 17 14.14 24.71 -12.66
C ALA A 17 14.55 25.42 -13.95
N LEU A 18 14.86 26.71 -13.83
CA LEU A 18 15.44 27.53 -14.90
C LEU A 18 16.92 27.19 -15.04
N ARG A 19 17.35 26.71 -16.21
CA ARG A 19 18.76 26.38 -16.48
C ARG A 19 19.16 26.83 -17.88
N PRO A 20 20.44 27.17 -18.11
CA PRO A 20 20.95 27.31 -19.47
C PRO A 20 20.95 25.94 -20.15
N ILE A 21 20.93 25.95 -21.49
CA ILE A 21 20.76 24.73 -22.28
C ILE A 21 21.92 23.73 -22.08
N GLU A 22 23.13 24.23 -21.87
CA GLU A 22 24.35 23.43 -21.64
C GLU A 22 24.27 22.61 -20.35
N GLU A 23 23.62 23.18 -19.33
CA GLU A 23 23.51 22.56 -18.01
C GLU A 23 22.21 21.77 -17.82
N ALA A 24 21.36 21.71 -18.85
CA ALA A 24 20.07 21.05 -18.77
C ALA A 24 20.22 19.55 -18.49
N ALA A 25 21.29 18.91 -18.94
CA ALA A 25 21.54 17.49 -18.69
C ALA A 25 22.11 17.20 -17.28
N LEU A 26 22.58 18.23 -16.56
CA LEU A 26 23.23 18.06 -15.27
C LEU A 26 22.19 17.80 -14.16
N PRO A 27 22.51 16.93 -13.17
CA PRO A 27 21.63 16.72 -12.05
C PRO A 27 21.53 17.97 -11.16
N VAL A 28 20.34 18.20 -10.60
CA VAL A 28 20.03 19.36 -9.75
C VAL A 28 19.65 18.87 -8.35
N PRO A 29 20.07 19.54 -7.26
CA PRO A 29 19.62 19.19 -5.92
C PRO A 29 18.10 19.40 -5.78
N CYS A 30 17.41 18.37 -5.29
CA CYS A 30 15.97 18.42 -5.05
C CYS A 30 15.65 19.41 -3.90
N PRO A 31 14.67 20.33 -4.07
CA PRO A 31 14.31 21.30 -3.03
C PRO A 31 13.70 20.64 -1.77
N ALA A 32 13.18 19.42 -1.89
CA ALA A 32 12.56 18.70 -0.77
C ALA A 32 13.55 17.89 0.08
N CYS A 33 14.63 17.37 -0.51
CA CYS A 33 15.55 16.47 0.21
C CYS A 33 17.04 16.67 -0.07
N GLY A 34 17.42 17.61 -0.93
CA GLY A 34 18.81 17.93 -1.27
C GLY A 34 19.54 16.88 -2.13
N ARG A 35 18.92 15.73 -2.44
CA ARG A 35 19.54 14.72 -3.33
C ARG A 35 19.51 15.15 -4.78
N GLN A 36 20.46 14.63 -5.56
CA GLN A 36 20.52 14.81 -7.00
C GLN A 36 19.23 14.26 -7.66
N ALA A 37 18.59 15.13 -8.44
CA ALA A 37 17.44 14.83 -9.29
C ALA A 37 17.89 14.89 -10.75
N GLN A 38 17.40 13.98 -11.57
CA GLN A 38 17.74 13.91 -12.98
C GLN A 38 16.70 14.65 -13.82
N ARG A 39 17.15 15.27 -14.92
CA ARG A 39 16.24 15.89 -15.88
C ARG A 39 15.34 14.80 -16.46
N MET A 40 14.04 15.07 -16.48
CA MET A 40 13.08 14.27 -17.23
C MET A 40 12.71 14.98 -18.52
N MET A 41 12.48 14.22 -19.59
CA MET A 41 11.85 14.78 -20.77
C MET A 41 10.39 15.05 -20.42
N SER A 42 9.93 16.29 -20.62
CA SER A 42 8.54 16.66 -20.37
C SER A 42 7.65 15.78 -21.24
N SER A 43 6.95 14.86 -20.59
CA SER A 43 6.02 13.99 -21.28
C SER A 43 4.68 14.70 -21.30
N PHE A 44 4.36 15.31 -22.44
CA PHE A 44 3.16 16.12 -22.58
C PHE A 44 1.88 15.39 -22.15
N MET A 45 1.82 14.05 -22.20
CA MET A 45 0.76 13.20 -21.61
C MET A 45 1.25 11.75 -21.37
N ALA A 46 2.40 11.50 -20.73
CA ALA A 46 2.73 10.11 -20.40
C ALA A 46 1.92 9.64 -19.19
N LEU A 47 1.05 8.67 -19.46
CA LEU A 47 0.20 8.02 -18.48
C LEU A 47 0.70 6.59 -18.27
N THR A 48 0.88 6.21 -17.01
CA THR A 48 1.04 4.80 -16.62
C THR A 48 -0.29 4.28 -16.10
N TYR A 49 -0.67 3.07 -16.50
CA TYR A 49 -1.86 2.39 -15.98
C TYR A 49 -1.49 1.47 -14.84
N ARG A 50 -2.06 1.72 -13.66
CA ARG A 50 -1.96 0.85 -12.47
C ARG A 50 -3.33 0.68 -11.86
N ASP A 51 -3.72 -0.58 -11.59
CA ASP A 51 -5.04 -0.93 -11.03
C ASP A 51 -6.24 -0.41 -11.86
N GLY A 52 -6.05 -0.20 -13.17
CA GLY A 52 -7.09 0.27 -14.09
C GLY A 52 -7.26 1.79 -14.19
N TYR A 53 -6.43 2.59 -13.50
CA TYR A 53 -6.49 4.05 -13.54
C TYR A 53 -5.27 4.63 -14.25
N ALA A 54 -5.50 5.63 -15.11
CA ALA A 54 -4.44 6.41 -15.74
C ALA A 54 -3.80 7.35 -14.70
N ARG A 55 -2.48 7.27 -14.55
CA ARG A 55 -1.70 8.09 -13.62
C ARG A 55 -0.61 8.84 -14.36
N ARG A 56 -0.35 10.10 -13.98
CA ARG A 56 0.80 10.84 -14.49
C ARG A 56 2.10 10.22 -13.98
N ILE A 57 3.06 10.07 -14.88
CA ILE A 57 4.46 9.79 -14.53
C ILE A 57 5.04 11.06 -13.91
N PRO A 58 5.80 10.97 -12.81
CA PRO A 58 6.18 9.79 -12.04
C PRO A 58 5.10 9.39 -11.02
N ASP A 59 4.77 8.10 -10.97
CA ASP A 59 3.78 7.59 -10.01
C ASP A 59 4.34 7.59 -8.59
N LYS A 60 3.77 8.38 -7.69
CA LYS A 60 4.08 8.38 -6.25
C LYS A 60 3.65 7.08 -5.57
N GLY A 61 2.83 6.25 -6.22
CA GLY A 61 2.25 5.03 -5.66
C GLY A 61 1.11 5.29 -4.69
N THR A 62 0.69 6.55 -4.55
CA THR A 62 -0.43 7.01 -3.72
C THR A 62 -1.74 6.96 -4.51
N TYR A 63 -2.87 7.02 -3.81
CA TYR A 63 -4.22 7.00 -4.38
C TYR A 63 -4.94 8.28 -3.99
N TRP A 64 -5.85 8.77 -4.83
CA TRP A 64 -6.69 9.93 -4.51
C TRP A 64 -8.08 9.47 -4.05
N HIS A 65 -8.46 9.84 -2.83
CA HIS A 65 -9.75 9.49 -2.25
C HIS A 65 -10.37 10.71 -1.56
N LEU A 66 -11.60 11.08 -1.96
CA LEU A 66 -12.35 12.22 -1.42
C LEU A 66 -11.52 13.52 -1.30
N GLY A 67 -10.74 13.83 -2.35
CA GLY A 67 -9.93 15.05 -2.41
C GLY A 67 -8.66 15.04 -1.56
N LYS A 68 -8.26 13.88 -1.01
CA LYS A 68 -7.00 13.69 -0.28
C LYS A 68 -6.16 12.58 -0.89
N GLU A 69 -4.84 12.75 -0.83
CA GLU A 69 -3.86 11.74 -1.25
C GLU A 69 -3.67 10.74 -0.09
N VAL A 70 -3.86 9.44 -0.35
CA VAL A 70 -3.73 8.34 0.63
C VAL A 70 -2.79 7.25 0.13
N LYS A 71 -2.15 6.53 1.04
CA LYS A 71 -1.18 5.48 0.66
C LYS A 71 -1.82 4.17 0.21
N ALA A 72 -3.03 3.87 0.69
CA ALA A 72 -3.72 2.62 0.41
C ALA A 72 -5.06 2.88 -0.30
N ARG A 73 -5.36 2.03 -1.28
CA ARG A 73 -6.67 2.00 -1.92
C ARG A 73 -7.76 1.64 -0.87
N PRO A 74 -8.92 2.32 -0.83
CA PRO A 74 -10.07 1.91 -0.04
C PRO A 74 -10.48 0.51 -0.48
N LYS A 75 -10.33 -0.45 0.42
CA LYS A 75 -10.93 -1.77 0.26
C LYS A 75 -12.16 -1.82 1.13
N ARG A 76 -13.33 -2.10 0.53
CA ARG A 76 -14.58 -2.42 1.24
C ARG A 76 -14.88 -1.42 2.39
N MET A 77 -15.03 -0.14 2.07
CA MET A 77 -15.46 0.90 3.03
C MET A 77 -16.74 1.56 2.52
N ARG A 78 -17.51 2.20 3.41
CA ARG A 78 -18.66 3.02 2.98
C ARG A 78 -18.13 4.19 2.14
N HIS A 79 -18.91 4.68 1.18
CA HIS A 79 -18.48 5.75 0.26
C HIS A 79 -18.00 7.03 0.96
N HIS A 80 -18.41 7.27 2.21
CA HIS A 80 -18.06 8.45 3.01
C HIS A 80 -16.89 8.21 3.99
N GLU A 81 -16.33 7.00 4.05
CA GLU A 81 -15.25 6.65 4.97
C GLU A 81 -13.89 6.83 4.27
N HIS A 82 -13.01 7.60 4.88
CA HIS A 82 -11.66 7.85 4.37
C HIS A 82 -10.71 6.70 4.77
N PRO A 83 -9.90 6.13 3.84
CA PRO A 83 -9.05 4.96 4.11
C PRO A 83 -8.12 5.06 5.32
N GLU A 84 -7.65 6.27 5.63
CA GLU A 84 -6.71 6.51 6.72
C GLU A 84 -7.37 6.82 8.08
N LEU A 85 -8.67 7.15 8.10
CA LEU A 85 -9.43 7.47 9.31
C LEU A 85 -10.52 6.45 9.63
N ALA A 86 -10.79 5.54 8.70
CA ALA A 86 -11.79 4.50 8.89
C ALA A 86 -11.29 3.53 9.95
N GLU A 87 -11.91 3.59 11.11
CA GLU A 87 -11.65 2.63 12.18
C GLU A 87 -11.86 1.19 11.64
N PRO A 88 -10.98 0.25 12.01
CA PRO A 88 -11.18 -1.14 11.64
C PRO A 88 -12.56 -1.56 12.15
N ARG A 89 -13.36 -2.20 11.29
CA ARG A 89 -14.70 -2.63 11.69
C ARG A 89 -14.58 -3.45 12.97
N PRO A 90 -15.37 -3.13 14.01
CA PRO A 90 -15.27 -3.83 15.28
C PRO A 90 -15.53 -5.32 15.03
N VAL A 91 -14.53 -6.15 15.34
CA VAL A 91 -14.69 -7.60 15.29
C VAL A 91 -15.70 -7.96 16.37
N LYS A 92 -16.81 -8.60 15.98
CA LYS A 92 -17.82 -9.08 16.93
C LYS A 92 -17.12 -10.03 17.91
N ARG A 93 -17.05 -9.64 19.19
CA ARG A 93 -16.53 -10.53 20.23
C ARG A 93 -17.54 -11.66 20.39
N PRO A 94 -17.11 -12.94 20.40
CA PRO A 94 -18.04 -14.04 20.56
C PRO A 94 -18.76 -13.91 21.90
N ALA A 95 -20.06 -14.18 21.89
CA ALA A 95 -20.91 -14.17 23.08
C ALA A 95 -20.43 -15.21 24.10
N LYS A 96 -20.87 -15.10 25.37
CA LYS A 96 -20.47 -16.05 26.42
C LYS A 96 -20.81 -17.51 26.05
N GLY A 97 -21.97 -17.72 25.42
CA GLY A 97 -22.39 -19.04 24.91
C GLY A 97 -21.48 -19.55 23.79
N GLU A 98 -21.21 -18.73 22.78
CA GLU A 98 -20.32 -19.09 21.66
C GLU A 98 -18.90 -19.42 22.14
N ARG A 99 -18.40 -18.74 23.17
CA ARG A 99 -17.10 -19.03 23.79
C ARG A 99 -17.08 -20.35 24.55
N ALA A 100 -18.18 -20.73 25.20
CA ALA A 100 -18.29 -22.01 25.88
C ALA A 100 -18.28 -23.15 24.85
N GLU A 101 -19.09 -23.01 23.80
CA GLU A 101 -19.16 -23.97 22.70
C GLU A 101 -17.82 -24.10 21.96
N GLN A 102 -17.09 -23.00 21.74
CA GLN A 102 -15.74 -23.05 21.15
C GLN A 102 -14.73 -23.79 22.06
N LYS A 103 -14.86 -23.66 23.39
CA LYS A 103 -14.00 -24.40 24.32
C LYS A 103 -14.34 -25.89 24.33
N GLU A 104 -15.62 -26.23 24.33
CA GLU A 104 -16.10 -27.61 24.25
C GLU A 104 -15.61 -28.27 22.96
N ARG A 105 -15.80 -27.62 21.80
CA ARG A 105 -15.24 -28.08 20.52
C ARG A 105 -13.72 -28.25 20.56
N ALA A 106 -12.99 -27.32 21.17
CA ALA A 106 -11.54 -27.41 21.26
C ALA A 106 -11.06 -28.57 22.16
N VAL A 107 -11.83 -28.91 23.20
CA VAL A 107 -11.58 -30.09 24.04
C VAL A 107 -11.85 -31.37 23.25
N GLU A 108 -13.00 -31.46 22.57
CA GLU A 108 -13.35 -32.60 21.72
C GLU A 108 -12.31 -32.83 20.61
N GLU A 109 -11.91 -31.79 19.88
CA GLU A 109 -10.84 -31.86 18.87
C GLU A 109 -9.50 -32.30 19.48
N GLY A 110 -9.21 -31.87 20.71
CA GLY A 110 -8.03 -32.27 21.47
C GLY A 110 -8.05 -33.75 21.83
N GLU A 111 -9.18 -34.25 22.31
CA GLU A 111 -9.41 -35.65 22.65
C GLU A 111 -9.38 -36.54 21.41
N GLU A 112 -10.06 -36.13 20.33
CA GLU A 112 -10.07 -36.85 19.06
C GLU A 112 -8.65 -36.92 18.46
N ARG A 113 -7.90 -35.82 18.52
CA ARG A 113 -6.49 -35.78 18.11
C ARG A 113 -5.63 -36.71 18.96
N ASN A 114 -5.89 -36.82 20.26
CA ASN A 114 -5.16 -37.72 21.15
C ASN A 114 -5.53 -39.20 20.89
N TYR A 115 -6.81 -39.48 20.69
CA TYR A 115 -7.32 -40.80 20.32
C TYR A 115 -6.73 -41.26 18.98
N ARG A 116 -6.74 -40.39 17.96
CA ARG A 116 -6.14 -40.64 16.65
C ARG A 116 -4.65 -40.92 16.74
N LYS A 117 -3.90 -40.16 17.55
CA LYS A 117 -2.47 -40.43 17.82
C LYS A 117 -2.29 -41.81 18.48
N LYS A 118 -3.06 -42.13 19.52
CA LYS A 118 -2.99 -43.40 20.25
C LYS A 118 -3.30 -44.62 19.36
N TRP A 119 -4.23 -44.49 18.41
CA TRP A 119 -4.56 -45.55 17.46
C TRP A 119 -3.55 -45.65 16.30
N SER A 120 -3.07 -44.52 15.77
CA SER A 120 -2.02 -44.52 14.73
C SER A 120 -0.64 -45.01 15.22
N ALA A 121 -0.42 -45.05 16.54
CA ALA A 121 0.76 -45.63 17.18
C ALA A 121 0.65 -47.16 17.38
N ARG A 122 -0.57 -47.70 17.50
CA ARG A 122 -0.82 -49.15 17.66
C ARG A 122 -0.86 -49.92 16.34
N GLY A 123 -1.11 -49.25 15.22
CA GLY A 123 -1.11 -49.88 13.87
C GLY A 123 0.24 -49.87 13.16
N ARG A 124 1.35 -49.55 13.84
CA ARG A 124 2.71 -49.44 13.28
C ARG A 124 3.73 -50.42 13.88
N SER A 125 3.27 -51.36 14.71
CA SER A 125 4.05 -52.47 15.29
C SER A 125 3.71 -53.79 14.63
#